data_AF-A0A258QEN0-F1
#
_entry.id   AF-A0A258QEN0-F1
#
_cell.length_a   1.000
_cell.length_b   1.000
_cell.length_c   1.000
_cell.angle_alpha   90.00
_cell.angle_beta   90.00
_cell.angle_gamma   90.00
#
_symmetry.space_group_name_H-M   'P 1'
#
loop_
_entity.id
_entity.type
_entity.pdbx_description
1 polymer ?
#
loop_
_entity_poly.entity_id
_entity_poly.type
_entity_poly.pdbx_seq_one_letter_code
_entity_poly.pdbx_strand_id
1 'polypeptide(L)'
;VYSHSHADHFGGVRGVVDEADVKSGKVKIIAPVGFMDHAVAENVYAGNAMTRRLYFQYGVLLPRSPFGHVDQSIGKNTAAGNLGLIEPTILINEPFEKMTVDGVEMEFQNTPGTEAPAEMNTYFPQMKAFWAAENITGTIHNIYTLRGALVRDALAWSKNINNALYRYGNEAQVMFASHSWPRWGNDRVQEVMRTQRDSYAHLNNEVLHLANNGVTINEVHNVYKQPESLKSQWAAHSYHGSEEHNSRAVINRYLGYWDANPATLIPLSPKDSAPLYVEMMGGSVKIMAKGKQLYKQGKYREAMEIVNKLVYAEPNNAAAKDLLADIFEQIGYQKESPSVRNSFLGAAYELRHGMPSGASPKTNGPDMIRAMTTELWLNALAISMDS
;
A
#
# COMPACT_ATOMS: atom_id res chain seq x y z
N VAL A 1 7.46 -14.10 -16.62
CA VAL A 1 6.13 -14.16 -15.96
C VAL A 1 5.97 -12.88 -15.15
N TYR A 2 4.89 -12.14 -15.32
CA TYR A 2 4.51 -11.07 -14.40
C TYR A 2 3.54 -11.65 -13.38
N SER A 3 3.86 -11.59 -12.09
CA SER A 3 2.99 -12.13 -11.05
C SER A 3 1.68 -11.34 -10.92
N HIS A 4 1.76 -10.02 -11.07
CA HIS A 4 0.63 -9.12 -10.93
C HIS A 4 0.91 -7.74 -11.55
N SER A 5 -0.10 -6.85 -11.55
CA SER A 5 -0.12 -5.58 -12.28
C SER A 5 0.58 -4.38 -11.64
N HIS A 6 1.57 -4.56 -10.76
CA HIS A 6 2.34 -3.43 -10.18
C HIS A 6 3.72 -3.25 -10.81
N ALA A 7 4.15 -1.99 -10.86
CA ALA A 7 5.32 -1.54 -11.60
C ALA A 7 6.65 -2.19 -11.19
N ASP A 8 6.81 -2.60 -9.94
CA ASP A 8 7.99 -3.29 -9.43
C ASP A 8 8.11 -4.75 -9.92
N HIS A 9 7.08 -5.30 -10.57
CA HIS A 9 7.06 -6.67 -11.08
C HIS A 9 7.18 -6.77 -12.60
N PHE A 10 6.88 -5.69 -13.34
CA PHE A 10 7.03 -5.63 -14.79
C PHE A 10 7.99 -4.53 -15.27
N GLY A 11 8.24 -3.51 -14.45
CA GLY A 11 8.90 -2.26 -14.84
C GLY A 11 10.33 -2.41 -15.36
N GLY A 12 11.00 -3.50 -15.00
CA GLY A 12 12.35 -3.82 -15.45
C GLY A 12 12.42 -4.69 -16.71
N VAL A 13 11.29 -5.05 -17.35
CA VAL A 13 11.26 -6.09 -18.39
C VAL A 13 12.22 -5.83 -19.55
N ARG A 14 12.38 -4.56 -19.98
CA ARG A 14 13.29 -4.20 -21.07
C ARG A 14 14.77 -4.39 -20.73
N GLY A 15 15.10 -4.54 -19.46
CA GLY A 15 16.46 -4.88 -19.01
C GLY A 15 16.80 -6.37 -19.14
N VAL A 16 15.80 -7.24 -19.40
CA VAL A 16 15.99 -8.70 -19.43
C VAL A 16 15.52 -9.37 -20.72
N VAL A 17 14.68 -8.71 -21.52
CA VAL A 17 14.13 -9.25 -22.78
C VAL A 17 14.07 -8.17 -23.86
N ASP A 18 14.44 -8.53 -25.09
CA ASP A 18 14.20 -7.71 -26.29
C ASP A 18 12.76 -7.93 -26.79
N GLU A 19 12.04 -6.84 -27.09
CA GLU A 19 10.68 -6.90 -27.63
C GLU A 19 10.61 -7.60 -28.99
N ALA A 20 11.68 -7.59 -29.77
CA ALA A 20 11.76 -8.33 -31.04
C ALA A 20 11.67 -9.86 -30.82
N ASP A 21 12.24 -10.36 -29.73
CA ASP A 21 12.16 -11.79 -29.37
C ASP A 21 10.74 -12.16 -28.89
N VAL A 22 10.01 -11.21 -28.29
CA VAL A 22 8.61 -11.40 -27.91
C VAL A 22 7.73 -11.43 -29.16
N LYS A 23 7.91 -10.47 -30.08
CA LYS A 23 7.14 -10.38 -31.34
C LYS A 23 7.38 -11.55 -32.28
N SER A 24 8.59 -12.11 -32.28
CA SER A 24 8.90 -13.32 -33.08
C SER A 24 8.38 -14.61 -32.45
N GLY A 25 7.83 -14.55 -31.22
CA GLY A 25 7.34 -15.72 -30.48
C GLY A 25 8.43 -16.55 -29.80
N LYS A 26 9.70 -16.11 -29.88
CA LYS A 26 10.84 -16.76 -29.20
C LYS A 26 10.74 -16.65 -27.69
N VAL A 27 10.22 -15.52 -27.18
CA VAL A 27 9.98 -15.29 -25.75
C VAL A 27 8.49 -15.12 -25.50
N LYS A 28 7.97 -15.88 -24.53
CA LYS A 28 6.59 -15.73 -24.03
C LYS A 28 6.60 -14.85 -22.79
N ILE A 29 5.68 -13.88 -22.75
CA ILE A 29 5.35 -13.12 -21.55
C ILE A 29 3.99 -13.60 -21.06
N ILE A 30 3.95 -14.09 -19.82
CA ILE A 30 2.77 -14.67 -19.17
C ILE A 30 2.35 -13.76 -18.02
N ALA A 31 1.06 -13.43 -17.94
CA ALA A 31 0.49 -12.58 -16.89
C ALA A 31 -0.94 -13.04 -16.50
N PRO A 32 -1.48 -12.63 -15.35
CA PRO A 32 -2.88 -12.88 -15.01
C PRO A 32 -3.84 -12.11 -15.93
N VAL A 33 -5.04 -12.63 -16.10
CA VAL A 33 -6.14 -11.92 -16.79
C VAL A 33 -6.37 -10.52 -16.19
N GLY A 34 -6.65 -9.53 -17.05
CA GLY A 34 -6.84 -8.13 -16.63
C GLY A 34 -5.54 -7.36 -16.36
N PHE A 35 -4.36 -7.96 -16.56
CA PHE A 35 -3.07 -7.32 -16.28
C PHE A 35 -2.90 -5.95 -16.97
N MET A 36 -3.14 -5.85 -18.27
CA MET A 36 -2.90 -4.61 -19.02
C MET A 36 -3.83 -3.48 -18.57
N ASP A 37 -5.11 -3.79 -18.38
CA ASP A 37 -6.10 -2.81 -17.93
C ASP A 37 -5.69 -2.19 -16.59
N HIS A 38 -5.29 -3.03 -15.63
CA HIS A 38 -4.94 -2.57 -14.29
C HIS A 38 -3.56 -1.94 -14.20
N ALA A 39 -2.56 -2.48 -14.91
CA ALA A 39 -1.21 -1.91 -14.94
C ALA A 39 -1.23 -0.49 -15.51
N VAL A 40 -2.07 -0.23 -16.51
CA VAL A 40 -2.20 1.08 -17.14
C VAL A 40 -3.16 1.99 -16.38
N ALA A 41 -4.40 1.56 -16.10
CA ALA A 41 -5.41 2.44 -15.53
C ALA A 41 -5.04 2.98 -14.15
N GLU A 42 -4.45 2.15 -13.28
CA GLU A 42 -4.06 2.56 -11.92
C GLU A 42 -3.08 3.75 -11.95
N ASN A 43 -2.16 3.76 -12.90
CA ASN A 43 -1.07 4.74 -12.96
C ASN A 43 -1.42 6.01 -13.75
N VAL A 44 -2.56 6.04 -14.45
CA VAL A 44 -2.91 7.12 -15.39
C VAL A 44 -3.95 8.07 -14.80
N TYR A 45 -5.13 7.58 -14.39
CA TYR A 45 -6.25 8.46 -14.02
C TYR A 45 -5.96 9.35 -12.81
N ALA A 46 -5.36 8.77 -11.77
CA ALA A 46 -4.95 9.49 -10.56
C ALA A 46 -3.42 9.61 -10.43
N GLY A 47 -2.69 9.43 -11.54
CA GLY A 47 -1.23 9.25 -11.54
C GLY A 47 -0.45 10.37 -10.86
N ASN A 48 -0.82 11.64 -11.10
CA ASN A 48 -0.16 12.79 -10.49
C ASN A 48 -0.35 12.81 -8.95
N ALA A 49 -1.59 12.61 -8.48
CA ALA A 49 -1.91 12.58 -7.06
C ALA A 49 -1.24 11.37 -6.36
N MET A 50 -1.29 10.20 -6.99
CA MET A 50 -0.69 8.97 -6.46
C MET A 50 0.83 9.09 -6.37
N THR A 51 1.47 9.62 -7.41
CA THR A 51 2.93 9.85 -7.43
C THR A 51 3.34 10.83 -6.35
N ARG A 52 2.57 11.91 -6.15
CA ARG A 52 2.84 12.87 -5.08
C ARG A 52 2.73 12.24 -3.68
N ARG A 53 1.72 11.40 -3.45
CA ARG A 53 1.51 10.71 -2.17
C ARG A 53 2.51 9.59 -1.92
N LEU A 54 3.00 8.95 -2.97
CA LEU A 54 4.09 7.96 -2.93
C LEU A 54 5.34 8.51 -2.22
N TYR A 55 5.67 9.80 -2.39
CA TYR A 55 6.81 10.40 -1.69
C TYR A 55 6.73 10.30 -0.17
N PHE A 56 5.52 10.43 0.38
CA PHE A 56 5.28 10.29 1.82
C PHE A 56 5.36 8.82 2.23
N GLN A 57 4.55 7.96 1.60
CA GLN A 57 4.50 6.53 1.97
C GLN A 57 5.88 5.87 1.93
N TYR A 58 6.63 6.14 0.86
CA TYR A 58 7.87 5.44 0.59
C TYR A 58 9.11 6.21 1.07
N GLY A 59 8.97 7.48 1.48
CA GLY A 59 10.10 8.26 1.99
C GLY A 59 11.25 8.41 0.98
N VAL A 60 10.95 8.35 -0.32
CA VAL A 60 11.96 8.18 -1.39
C VAL A 60 13.02 9.29 -1.43
N LEU A 61 12.71 10.48 -0.91
CA LEU A 61 13.64 11.62 -0.80
C LEU A 61 14.01 11.99 0.65
N LEU A 62 13.63 11.17 1.63
CA LEU A 62 14.08 11.38 3.01
C LEU A 62 15.57 11.01 3.14
N PRO A 63 16.35 11.76 3.93
CA PRO A 63 17.72 11.39 4.25
C PRO A 63 17.78 10.00 4.90
N ARG A 64 18.74 9.18 4.46
CA ARG A 64 18.98 7.84 5.02
C ARG A 64 19.71 8.00 6.34
N SER A 65 19.02 7.79 7.45
CA SER A 65 19.59 7.89 8.80
C SER A 65 18.63 7.23 9.82
N PRO A 66 19.10 6.97 11.06
CA PRO A 66 18.21 6.52 12.14
C PRO A 66 17.00 7.45 12.40
N PHE A 67 17.15 8.71 12.03
CA PHE A 67 16.16 9.78 12.21
C PHE A 67 15.31 10.05 10.95
N GLY A 68 15.60 9.37 9.84
CA GLY A 68 14.95 9.54 8.54
C GLY A 68 14.51 8.19 7.94
N HIS A 69 14.79 8.00 6.65
CA HIS A 69 14.46 6.77 5.92
C HIS A 69 15.32 5.61 6.40
N VAL A 70 14.66 4.52 6.81
CA VAL A 70 15.34 3.31 7.30
C VAL A 70 15.00 2.08 6.46
N ASP A 71 13.78 1.99 5.92
CA ASP A 71 13.26 0.81 5.23
C ASP A 71 11.92 1.07 4.51
N GLN A 72 11.41 0.11 3.73
CA GLN A 72 10.04 0.10 3.15
C GLN A 72 9.30 -1.24 3.38
N SER A 73 9.74 -2.03 4.36
CA SER A 73 9.27 -3.39 4.68
C SER A 73 9.57 -4.41 3.59
N ILE A 74 8.86 -4.34 2.46
CA ILE A 74 8.98 -5.32 1.36
C ILE A 74 10.25 -5.11 0.53
N GLY A 75 10.92 -3.96 0.71
CA GLY A 75 12.21 -3.65 0.14
C GLY A 75 12.88 -2.47 0.86
N LYS A 76 14.05 -2.05 0.37
CA LYS A 76 14.80 -0.91 0.96
C LYS A 76 14.31 0.44 0.47
N ASN A 77 14.07 0.58 -0.83
CA ASN A 77 13.59 1.79 -1.48
C ASN A 77 13.06 1.48 -2.89
N THR A 78 12.39 2.43 -3.52
CA THR A 78 12.01 2.39 -4.94
C THR A 78 13.17 2.87 -5.80
N ALA A 79 13.51 2.12 -6.86
CA ALA A 79 14.54 2.54 -7.79
C ALA A 79 14.09 3.76 -8.62
N ALA A 80 14.99 4.73 -8.81
CA ALA A 80 14.80 5.85 -9.73
C ALA A 80 15.41 5.48 -11.09
N GLY A 81 14.63 4.77 -11.92
CA GLY A 81 15.07 4.28 -13.23
C GLY A 81 14.03 4.47 -14.33
N ASN A 82 14.27 3.84 -15.48
CA ASN A 82 13.31 3.84 -16.59
C ASN A 82 12.29 2.72 -16.37
N LEU A 83 11.01 3.09 -16.33
CA LEU A 83 9.90 2.14 -16.30
C LEU A 83 9.63 1.62 -17.72
N GLY A 84 9.73 0.31 -17.90
CA GLY A 84 9.38 -0.38 -19.14
C GLY A 84 8.16 -1.26 -18.98
N LEU A 85 7.44 -1.48 -20.09
CA LEU A 85 6.33 -2.42 -20.19
C LEU A 85 6.35 -3.06 -21.57
N ILE A 86 6.26 -4.39 -21.61
CA ILE A 86 6.00 -5.18 -22.81
C ILE A 86 4.74 -5.99 -22.54
N GLU A 87 3.77 -5.91 -23.45
CA GLU A 87 2.47 -6.57 -23.35
C GLU A 87 2.62 -8.10 -23.19
N PRO A 88 1.86 -8.74 -22.29
CA PRO A 88 1.82 -10.18 -22.17
C PRO A 88 1.33 -10.85 -23.46
N THR A 89 2.03 -11.90 -23.89
CA THR A 89 1.61 -12.75 -25.03
C THR A 89 0.63 -13.85 -24.61
N ILE A 90 0.57 -14.16 -23.31
CA ILE A 90 -0.30 -15.19 -22.74
C ILE A 90 -0.94 -14.64 -21.47
N LEU A 91 -2.25 -14.81 -21.36
CA LEU A 91 -3.02 -14.50 -20.16
C LEU A 91 -3.50 -15.79 -19.52
N ILE A 92 -3.32 -15.91 -18.20
CA ILE A 92 -3.90 -16.97 -17.39
C ILE A 92 -5.32 -16.56 -17.05
N ASN A 93 -6.31 -17.31 -17.55
CA ASN A 93 -7.73 -16.92 -17.45
C ASN A 93 -8.50 -17.71 -16.41
N GLU A 94 -8.20 -19.01 -16.31
CA GLU A 94 -8.92 -19.89 -15.40
C GLU A 94 -8.51 -19.65 -13.94
N PRO A 95 -9.34 -20.00 -12.95
CA PRO A 95 -8.94 -19.93 -11.54
C PRO A 95 -7.66 -20.71 -11.25
N PHE A 96 -7.48 -21.85 -11.94
CA PHE A 96 -6.25 -22.63 -11.96
C PHE A 96 -5.92 -23.06 -13.38
N GLU A 97 -4.69 -22.83 -13.82
CA GLU A 97 -4.25 -23.18 -15.17
C GLU A 97 -2.85 -23.79 -15.12
N LYS A 98 -2.63 -24.87 -15.88
CA LYS A 98 -1.33 -25.53 -15.98
C LYS A 98 -0.64 -25.17 -17.28
N MET A 99 0.65 -24.90 -17.19
CA MET A 99 1.50 -24.68 -18.36
C MET A 99 2.87 -25.28 -18.13
N THR A 100 3.48 -25.78 -19.19
CA THR A 100 4.90 -26.14 -19.19
C THR A 100 5.66 -25.09 -19.99
N VAL A 101 6.66 -24.48 -19.37
CA VAL A 101 7.57 -23.51 -20.01
C VAL A 101 8.97 -24.06 -19.91
N ASP A 102 9.60 -24.34 -21.04
CA ASP A 102 10.98 -24.85 -21.09
C ASP A 102 11.21 -26.10 -20.19
N GLY A 103 10.28 -27.04 -20.23
CA GLY A 103 10.31 -28.27 -19.42
C GLY A 103 9.95 -28.10 -17.95
N VAL A 104 9.69 -26.87 -17.48
CA VAL A 104 9.24 -26.58 -16.11
C VAL A 104 7.72 -26.55 -16.06
N GLU A 105 7.14 -27.45 -15.27
CA GLU A 105 5.71 -27.47 -14.99
C GLU A 105 5.33 -26.36 -14.00
N MET A 106 4.35 -25.55 -14.39
CA MET A 106 3.81 -24.45 -13.60
C MET A 106 2.30 -24.62 -13.48
N GLU A 107 1.78 -24.49 -12.26
CA GLU A 107 0.35 -24.38 -12.00
C GLU A 107 0.06 -22.99 -11.43
N PHE A 108 -0.60 -22.17 -12.24
CA PHE A 108 -0.99 -20.82 -11.86
C PHE A 108 -2.32 -20.85 -11.11
N GLN A 109 -2.44 -19.99 -10.10
CA GLN A 109 -3.69 -19.74 -9.38
C GLN A 109 -3.99 -18.25 -9.50
N ASN A 110 -5.04 -17.87 -10.23
CA ASN A 110 -5.51 -16.49 -10.26
C ASN A 110 -6.06 -16.08 -8.88
N THR A 111 -5.65 -14.93 -8.38
CA THR A 111 -6.08 -14.34 -7.11
C THR A 111 -6.45 -12.86 -7.28
N PRO A 112 -7.44 -12.51 -8.12
CA PRO A 112 -7.78 -11.11 -8.36
C PRO A 112 -8.33 -10.44 -7.09
N GLY A 113 -7.98 -9.15 -6.91
CA GLY A 113 -8.49 -8.32 -5.82
C GLY A 113 -7.82 -8.53 -4.46
N THR A 114 -6.71 -9.29 -4.43
CA THR A 114 -5.87 -9.50 -3.25
C THR A 114 -4.83 -8.38 -3.13
N GLU A 115 -3.54 -8.60 -3.40
CA GLU A 115 -2.54 -7.54 -3.42
C GLU A 115 -2.77 -6.65 -4.64
N ALA A 116 -3.02 -7.22 -5.81
CA ALA A 116 -3.38 -6.46 -7.00
C ALA A 116 -4.77 -6.83 -7.55
N PRO A 117 -5.39 -5.94 -8.36
CA PRO A 117 -6.60 -6.29 -9.09
C PRO A 117 -6.41 -7.51 -10.03
N ALA A 118 -5.24 -7.61 -10.68
CA ALA A 118 -4.82 -8.77 -11.46
C ALA A 118 -3.54 -9.36 -10.86
N GLU A 119 -3.65 -10.53 -10.24
CA GLU A 119 -2.56 -11.24 -9.56
C GLU A 119 -2.75 -12.75 -9.67
N MET A 120 -1.65 -13.50 -9.67
CA MET A 120 -1.65 -14.95 -9.60
C MET A 120 -0.47 -15.52 -8.82
N ASN A 121 -0.71 -16.57 -8.03
CA ASN A 121 0.34 -17.41 -7.46
C ASN A 121 0.85 -18.42 -8.51
N THR A 122 1.98 -19.06 -8.24
CA THR A 122 2.50 -20.15 -9.09
C THR A 122 3.07 -21.28 -8.24
N TYR A 123 2.61 -22.52 -8.47
CA TYR A 123 3.19 -23.72 -7.90
C TYR A 123 4.03 -24.46 -8.94
N PHE A 124 5.20 -24.96 -8.52
CA PHE A 124 6.13 -25.73 -9.35
C PHE A 124 6.22 -27.17 -8.80
N PRO A 125 5.44 -28.12 -9.34
CA PRO A 125 5.31 -29.46 -8.76
C PRO A 125 6.63 -30.23 -8.72
N GLN A 126 7.44 -30.13 -9.78
CA GLN A 126 8.74 -30.80 -9.91
C GLN A 126 9.71 -30.39 -8.79
N MET A 127 9.62 -29.15 -8.32
CA MET A 127 10.46 -28.59 -7.25
C MET A 127 9.77 -28.57 -5.89
N LYS A 128 8.46 -28.91 -5.82
CA LYS A 128 7.60 -28.69 -4.66
C LYS A 128 7.73 -27.26 -4.12
N ALA A 129 7.79 -26.28 -5.02
CA ALA A 129 8.03 -24.89 -4.69
C ALA A 129 6.77 -24.05 -4.94
N PHE A 130 6.39 -23.22 -3.97
CA PHE A 130 5.24 -22.32 -4.08
C PHE A 130 5.71 -20.87 -4.13
N TRP A 131 5.50 -20.21 -5.28
CA TRP A 131 5.66 -18.78 -5.43
C TRP A 131 4.33 -18.10 -5.10
N ALA A 132 4.28 -17.47 -3.93
CA ALA A 132 3.10 -16.82 -3.40
C ALA A 132 2.86 -15.39 -3.95
N ALA A 133 3.43 -15.06 -5.11
CA ALA A 133 3.41 -13.72 -5.69
C ALA A 133 3.73 -12.65 -4.64
N GLU A 134 2.81 -11.73 -4.37
CA GLU A 134 2.89 -10.80 -3.23
C GLU A 134 1.76 -11.03 -2.21
N ASN A 135 0.96 -12.07 -2.41
CA ASN A 135 -0.10 -12.49 -1.48
C ASN A 135 0.42 -12.89 -0.10
N ILE A 136 1.61 -13.48 -0.03
CA ILE A 136 2.22 -13.96 1.23
C ILE A 136 3.69 -13.53 1.28
N THR A 137 3.98 -12.48 2.04
CA THR A 137 5.34 -11.93 2.21
C THR A 137 5.77 -11.95 3.68
N GLY A 138 6.87 -11.27 4.02
CA GLY A 138 7.37 -11.13 5.40
C GLY A 138 6.56 -10.17 6.28
N THR A 139 5.35 -9.76 5.88
CA THR A 139 4.51 -8.76 6.57
C THR A 139 3.04 -8.94 6.21
N ILE A 140 2.13 -8.43 7.04
CA ILE A 140 0.78 -8.08 6.60
C ILE A 140 0.87 -6.86 5.68
N HIS A 141 0.27 -6.97 4.50
CA HIS A 141 0.36 -5.98 3.44
C HIS A 141 -0.72 -4.90 3.60
N ASN A 142 -0.74 -3.96 2.66
CA ASN A 142 -1.78 -2.95 2.54
C ASN A 142 -3.08 -3.57 2.04
N ILE A 143 -4.16 -3.39 2.79
CA ILE A 143 -5.53 -3.42 2.26
C ILE A 143 -5.84 -2.10 1.56
N TYR A 144 -5.22 -1.01 2.02
CA TYR A 144 -5.20 0.27 1.32
C TYR A 144 -3.80 0.87 1.38
N THR A 145 -3.19 1.05 0.22
CA THR A 145 -1.88 1.68 0.11
C THR A 145 -1.98 3.20 0.30
N LEU A 146 -1.11 3.78 1.12
CA LEU A 146 -1.17 5.20 1.48
C LEU A 146 -0.93 6.15 0.29
N ARG A 147 -0.25 5.69 -0.78
CA ARG A 147 -0.11 6.40 -2.05
C ARG A 147 -1.46 6.64 -2.74
N GLY A 148 -2.49 5.88 -2.36
CA GLY A 148 -3.82 5.92 -2.94
C GLY A 148 -3.99 4.85 -4.01
N ALA A 149 -5.01 4.03 -3.83
CA ALA A 149 -5.51 3.06 -4.79
C ALA A 149 -6.96 2.70 -4.41
N LEU A 150 -7.61 1.85 -5.18
CA LEU A 150 -8.83 1.17 -4.74
C LEU A 150 -8.53 0.31 -3.51
N VAL A 151 -9.52 0.17 -2.62
CA VAL A 151 -9.39 -0.68 -1.44
C VAL A 151 -9.47 -2.15 -1.85
N ARG A 152 -8.49 -2.94 -1.41
CA ARG A 152 -8.37 -4.38 -1.66
C ARG A 152 -9.32 -5.19 -0.78
N ASP A 153 -9.53 -6.46 -1.12
CA ASP A 153 -10.46 -7.33 -0.40
C ASP A 153 -9.70 -8.28 0.56
N ALA A 154 -9.66 -7.92 1.85
CA ALA A 154 -9.02 -8.74 2.87
C ALA A 154 -9.64 -10.15 2.99
N LEU A 155 -10.96 -10.28 2.78
CA LEU A 155 -11.64 -11.57 2.85
C LEU A 155 -11.30 -12.45 1.64
N ALA A 156 -11.30 -11.88 0.43
CA ALA A 156 -10.88 -12.59 -0.78
C ALA A 156 -9.41 -13.03 -0.67
N TRP A 157 -8.56 -12.16 -0.12
CA TRP A 157 -7.15 -12.46 0.15
C TRP A 157 -6.99 -13.66 1.07
N SER A 158 -7.67 -13.66 2.22
CA SER A 158 -7.68 -14.80 3.13
C SER A 158 -8.16 -16.08 2.44
N LYS A 159 -9.27 -16.01 1.69
CA LYS A 159 -9.80 -17.18 0.97
C LYS A 159 -8.82 -17.73 -0.07
N ASN A 160 -8.14 -16.86 -0.82
CA ASN A 160 -7.17 -17.28 -1.83
C ASN A 160 -5.92 -17.92 -1.22
N ILE A 161 -5.44 -17.42 -0.08
CA ILE A 161 -4.39 -18.09 0.70
C ILE A 161 -4.89 -19.46 1.18
N ASN A 162 -6.15 -19.57 1.63
CA ASN A 162 -6.71 -20.84 2.07
C ASN A 162 -6.83 -21.86 0.93
N ASN A 163 -7.23 -21.41 -0.27
CA ASN A 163 -7.28 -22.26 -1.46
C ASN A 163 -5.89 -22.79 -1.82
N ALA A 164 -4.87 -21.93 -1.78
CA ALA A 164 -3.47 -22.34 -2.00
C ALA A 164 -2.99 -23.32 -0.93
N LEU A 165 -3.29 -23.06 0.34
CA LEU A 165 -2.92 -23.93 1.46
C LEU A 165 -3.54 -25.32 1.33
N TYR A 166 -4.83 -25.40 0.99
CA TYR A 166 -5.50 -26.68 0.80
C TYR A 166 -4.92 -27.45 -0.40
N ARG A 167 -4.59 -26.75 -1.48
CA ARG A 167 -4.17 -27.35 -2.74
C ARG A 167 -2.69 -27.75 -2.78
N TYR A 168 -1.82 -26.93 -2.19
CA TYR A 168 -0.36 -27.09 -2.29
C TYR A 168 0.32 -27.29 -0.93
N GLY A 169 -0.36 -26.94 0.18
CA GLY A 169 0.24 -26.86 1.50
C GLY A 169 0.76 -28.18 2.05
N ASN A 170 0.21 -29.32 1.65
CA ASN A 170 0.70 -30.64 2.07
C ASN A 170 1.95 -31.10 1.30
N GLU A 171 2.24 -30.47 0.16
CA GLU A 171 3.32 -30.91 -0.74
C GLU A 171 4.50 -29.93 -0.75
N ALA A 172 4.21 -28.63 -0.68
CA ALA A 172 5.20 -27.56 -0.82
C ALA A 172 6.31 -27.69 0.24
N GLN A 173 7.56 -27.78 -0.22
CA GLN A 173 8.75 -27.85 0.63
C GLN A 173 9.44 -26.50 0.78
N VAL A 174 9.17 -25.58 -0.15
CA VAL A 174 9.63 -24.20 -0.09
C VAL A 174 8.53 -23.27 -0.56
N MET A 175 8.37 -22.16 0.14
CA MET A 175 7.57 -21.02 -0.30
C MET A 175 8.48 -19.81 -0.47
N PHE A 176 8.33 -19.11 -1.58
CA PHE A 176 8.98 -17.82 -1.82
C PHE A 176 7.97 -16.83 -2.40
N ALA A 177 8.35 -15.56 -2.43
CA ALA A 177 7.50 -14.47 -2.87
C ALA A 177 8.32 -13.49 -3.70
N SER A 178 7.63 -12.56 -4.37
CA SER A 178 8.27 -11.51 -5.15
C SER A 178 9.00 -10.49 -4.26
N HIS A 179 8.71 -10.48 -2.95
CA HIS A 179 9.41 -9.69 -1.94
C HIS A 179 9.75 -10.53 -0.71
N SER A 180 10.69 -10.04 0.11
CA SER A 180 11.19 -10.72 1.32
C SER A 180 11.94 -12.04 1.01
N TRP A 181 12.16 -12.89 2.03
CA TRP A 181 12.94 -14.13 1.93
C TRP A 181 12.08 -15.40 1.92
N PRO A 182 12.58 -16.52 1.34
CA PRO A 182 11.87 -17.80 1.32
C PRO A 182 11.65 -18.44 2.70
N ARG A 183 10.74 -19.41 2.76
CA ARG A 183 10.44 -20.28 3.90
C ARG A 183 10.64 -21.73 3.49
N TRP A 184 11.46 -22.45 4.25
CA TRP A 184 11.86 -23.83 3.96
C TRP A 184 11.27 -24.81 4.96
N GLY A 185 10.89 -25.99 4.47
CA GLY A 185 10.24 -27.05 5.23
C GLY A 185 8.72 -26.90 5.22
N ASN A 186 8.03 -28.02 4.97
CA ASN A 186 6.58 -28.05 4.82
C ASN A 186 5.84 -27.45 6.03
N ASP A 187 6.24 -27.81 7.25
CA ASP A 187 5.62 -27.29 8.48
C ASP A 187 5.68 -25.77 8.57
N ARG A 188 6.84 -25.18 8.23
CA ARG A 188 7.05 -23.73 8.24
C ARG A 188 6.27 -23.03 7.14
N VAL A 189 6.19 -23.63 5.95
CA VAL A 189 5.35 -23.11 4.86
C VAL A 189 3.89 -23.06 5.32
N GLN A 190 3.37 -24.17 5.83
CA GLN A 190 1.98 -24.23 6.29
C GLN A 190 1.69 -23.30 7.48
N GLU A 191 2.62 -23.19 8.43
CA GLU A 191 2.54 -22.24 9.55
C GLU A 191 2.34 -20.81 9.04
N VAL A 192 3.23 -20.33 8.16
CA VAL A 192 3.16 -18.96 7.63
C VAL A 192 1.89 -18.74 6.81
N MET A 193 1.50 -19.70 5.96
CA MET A 193 0.26 -19.60 5.18
C MET A 193 -0.98 -19.52 6.08
N ARG A 194 -1.06 -20.31 7.15
CA ARG A 194 -2.15 -20.23 8.14
C ARG A 194 -2.16 -18.88 8.83
N THR A 195 -1.02 -18.43 9.34
CA THR A 195 -0.90 -17.12 10.01
C THR A 195 -1.38 -15.98 9.13
N GLN A 196 -0.96 -15.94 7.86
CA GLN A 196 -1.35 -14.90 6.91
C GLN A 196 -2.84 -14.98 6.55
N ARG A 197 -3.36 -16.18 6.24
CA ARG A 197 -4.81 -16.41 6.03
C ARG A 197 -5.64 -15.89 7.19
N ASP A 198 -5.27 -16.28 8.41
CA ASP A 198 -6.03 -15.99 9.61
C ASP A 198 -5.92 -14.51 9.99
N SER A 199 -4.78 -13.86 9.71
CA SER A 199 -4.59 -12.42 9.92
C SER A 199 -5.49 -11.58 9.02
N TYR A 200 -5.55 -11.89 7.71
CA TYR A 200 -6.47 -11.20 6.80
C TYR A 200 -7.94 -11.50 7.11
N ALA A 201 -8.27 -12.75 7.49
CA ALA A 201 -9.64 -13.11 7.92
C ALA A 201 -10.06 -12.30 9.16
N HIS A 202 -9.20 -12.27 10.17
CA HIS A 202 -9.46 -11.57 11.42
C HIS A 202 -9.61 -10.07 11.17
N LEU A 203 -8.69 -9.47 10.41
CA LEU A 203 -8.78 -8.06 9.99
C LEU A 203 -10.12 -7.73 9.35
N ASN A 204 -10.60 -8.55 8.41
CA ASN A 204 -11.90 -8.31 7.80
C ASN A 204 -13.05 -8.49 8.80
N ASN A 205 -13.10 -9.64 9.46
CA ASN A 205 -14.26 -10.08 10.22
C ASN A 205 -14.44 -9.29 11.51
N GLU A 206 -13.35 -9.04 12.25
CA GLU A 206 -13.42 -8.28 13.50
C GLU A 206 -13.74 -6.81 13.23
N VAL A 207 -13.18 -6.21 12.18
CA VAL A 207 -13.55 -4.84 11.79
C VAL A 207 -15.02 -4.74 11.43
N LEU A 208 -15.56 -5.68 10.66
CA LEU A 208 -16.99 -5.68 10.33
C LEU A 208 -17.86 -5.98 11.56
N HIS A 209 -17.40 -6.82 12.48
CA HIS A 209 -18.08 -7.03 13.75
C HIS A 209 -18.16 -5.73 14.55
N LEU A 210 -17.05 -5.01 14.70
CA LEU A 210 -17.01 -3.70 15.36
C LEU A 210 -17.92 -2.68 14.66
N ALA A 211 -17.90 -2.62 13.32
CA ALA A 211 -18.75 -1.73 12.54
C ALA A 211 -20.25 -2.04 12.73
N ASN A 212 -20.64 -3.31 12.75
CA ASN A 212 -22.01 -3.74 13.04
C ASN A 212 -22.45 -3.40 14.48
N ASN A 213 -21.51 -3.19 15.40
CA ASN A 213 -21.75 -2.69 16.76
C ASN A 213 -21.67 -1.16 16.88
N GLY A 214 -21.61 -0.44 15.76
CA GLY A 214 -21.64 1.02 15.71
C GLY A 214 -20.27 1.71 15.73
N VAL A 215 -19.16 0.97 15.71
CA VAL A 215 -17.82 1.57 15.60
C VAL A 215 -17.62 2.15 14.21
N THR A 216 -17.28 3.43 14.13
CA THR A 216 -17.16 4.15 12.85
C THR A 216 -15.76 4.02 12.23
N ILE A 217 -15.63 4.43 10.96
CA ILE A 217 -14.33 4.58 10.26
C ILE A 217 -13.35 5.50 11.01
N ASN A 218 -13.86 6.43 11.82
CA ASN A 218 -13.09 7.38 12.60
C ASN A 218 -12.71 6.85 13.99
N GLU A 219 -13.18 5.66 14.37
CA GLU A 219 -12.91 5.04 15.68
C GLU A 219 -12.16 3.72 15.57
N VAL A 220 -12.43 2.92 14.52
CA VAL A 220 -11.99 1.52 14.41
C VAL A 220 -10.49 1.32 14.61
N HIS A 221 -9.66 2.24 14.12
CA HIS A 221 -8.21 2.17 14.21
C HIS A 221 -7.67 2.28 15.66
N ASN A 222 -8.49 2.76 16.60
CA ASN A 222 -8.13 2.85 18.01
C ASN A 222 -8.56 1.60 18.80
N VAL A 223 -9.54 0.84 18.31
CA VAL A 223 -10.15 -0.28 19.03
C VAL A 223 -9.83 -1.65 18.43
N TYR A 224 -9.64 -1.73 17.11
CA TYR A 224 -9.19 -2.96 16.46
C TYR A 224 -7.78 -3.33 16.93
N LYS A 225 -7.60 -4.60 17.27
CA LYS A 225 -6.32 -5.22 17.58
C LYS A 225 -6.28 -6.62 16.98
N GLN A 226 -5.20 -6.97 16.30
CA GLN A 226 -4.97 -8.37 15.95
C GLN A 226 -4.69 -9.17 17.24
N PRO A 227 -5.21 -10.42 17.36
CA PRO A 227 -5.10 -11.21 18.57
C PRO A 227 -3.67 -11.67 18.82
N GLU A 228 -3.31 -11.84 20.09
CA GLU A 228 -1.96 -12.22 20.51
C GLU A 228 -1.51 -13.57 19.95
N SER A 229 -2.46 -14.49 19.75
CA SER A 229 -2.22 -15.79 19.12
C SER A 229 -1.68 -15.67 17.70
N LEU A 230 -2.00 -14.59 16.98
CA LEU A 230 -1.41 -14.28 15.68
C LEU A 230 -0.17 -13.40 15.81
N LYS A 231 -0.22 -12.34 16.65
CA LYS A 231 0.90 -11.38 16.81
C LYS A 231 2.20 -12.00 17.27
N SER A 232 2.16 -13.10 18.02
CA SER A 232 3.37 -13.83 18.41
C SER A 232 4.19 -14.37 17.22
N GLN A 233 3.61 -14.38 16.01
CA GLN A 233 4.27 -14.81 14.77
C GLN A 233 4.73 -13.60 13.96
N TRP A 234 6.03 -13.55 13.61
CA TRP A 234 6.61 -12.48 12.77
C TRP A 234 5.85 -12.23 11.47
N ALA A 235 5.27 -13.27 10.86
CA ALA A 235 4.49 -13.16 9.62
C ALA A 235 3.15 -12.41 9.79
N ALA A 236 2.70 -12.18 11.02
CA ALA A 236 1.49 -11.45 11.35
C ALA A 236 1.72 -9.95 11.57
N HIS A 237 2.97 -9.50 11.69
CA HIS A 237 3.28 -8.09 11.89
C HIS A 237 2.99 -7.25 10.65
N SER A 238 2.42 -6.07 10.85
CA SER A 238 2.06 -5.13 9.78
C SER A 238 3.16 -4.09 9.57
N TYR A 239 4.26 -4.49 8.94
CA TYR A 239 5.33 -3.59 8.55
C TYR A 239 4.95 -2.77 7.32
N HIS A 240 4.50 -3.39 6.22
CA HIS A 240 4.15 -2.63 5.01
C HIS A 240 2.77 -1.98 5.13
N GLY A 241 1.77 -2.76 5.58
CA GLY A 241 0.47 -2.26 6.04
C GLY A 241 0.55 -1.65 7.44
N SER A 242 -0.61 -1.47 8.09
CA SER A 242 -0.71 -1.21 9.54
C SER A 242 -2.10 -1.56 10.03
N GLU A 243 -2.26 -1.94 11.29
CA GLU A 243 -3.59 -2.14 11.90
C GLU A 243 -4.45 -0.89 11.73
N GLU A 244 -3.87 0.30 11.93
CA GLU A 244 -4.61 1.56 11.95
C GLU A 244 -5.21 1.91 10.59
N HIS A 245 -4.44 1.86 9.50
CA HIS A 245 -4.99 2.22 8.19
C HIS A 245 -5.76 1.06 7.54
N ASN A 246 -5.35 -0.20 7.76
CA ASN A 246 -6.04 -1.33 7.14
C ASN A 246 -7.43 -1.54 7.74
N SER A 247 -7.60 -1.35 9.05
CA SER A 247 -8.94 -1.44 9.67
C SER A 247 -9.90 -0.39 9.12
N ARG A 248 -9.44 0.86 8.95
CA ARG A 248 -10.23 1.92 8.30
C ARG A 248 -10.54 1.57 6.85
N ALA A 249 -9.60 0.95 6.13
CA ALA A 249 -9.78 0.53 4.76
C ALA A 249 -10.90 -0.51 4.63
N VAL A 250 -10.94 -1.52 5.52
CA VAL A 250 -12.03 -2.50 5.54
C VAL A 250 -13.37 -1.79 5.69
N ILE A 251 -13.53 -0.86 6.65
CA ILE A 251 -14.78 -0.09 6.76
C ILE A 251 -15.07 0.69 5.47
N ASN A 252 -14.07 1.40 4.92
CA ASN A 252 -14.24 2.19 3.71
C ASN A 252 -14.70 1.34 2.49
N ARG A 253 -14.26 0.08 2.41
CA ARG A 253 -14.70 -0.85 1.36
C ARG A 253 -16.20 -1.16 1.43
N TYR A 254 -16.73 -1.35 2.64
CA TYR A 254 -18.11 -1.81 2.84
C TYR A 254 -19.11 -0.68 3.07
N LEU A 255 -18.71 0.38 3.76
CA LEU A 255 -19.59 1.47 4.22
C LEU A 255 -19.19 2.84 3.65
N GLY A 256 -18.06 2.93 2.95
CA GLY A 256 -17.55 4.19 2.41
C GLY A 256 -16.89 5.08 3.46
N TYR A 257 -16.69 6.35 3.09
CA TYR A 257 -15.92 7.32 3.89
C TYR A 257 -16.73 7.98 5.01
N TRP A 258 -18.06 7.95 4.94
CA TRP A 258 -18.93 8.68 5.86
C TRP A 258 -19.26 7.84 7.09
N ASP A 259 -19.18 8.44 8.27
CA ASP A 259 -19.42 7.79 9.56
C ASP A 259 -20.89 7.84 10.04
N ALA A 260 -21.81 8.20 9.16
CA ALA A 260 -23.24 8.37 9.44
C ALA A 260 -23.60 9.50 10.42
N ASN A 261 -22.65 10.33 10.86
CA ASN A 261 -22.94 11.56 11.60
C ASN A 261 -23.20 12.73 10.62
N PRO A 262 -24.36 13.41 10.63
CA PRO A 262 -24.60 14.55 9.75
C PRO A 262 -23.57 15.68 9.87
N ALA A 263 -22.91 15.81 11.03
CA ALA A 263 -21.85 16.81 11.25
C ALA A 263 -20.59 16.59 10.39
N THR A 264 -20.40 15.39 9.84
CA THR A 264 -19.23 15.00 9.03
C THR A 264 -19.58 14.74 7.55
N LEU A 265 -20.85 14.89 7.16
CA LEU A 265 -21.31 14.60 5.80
C LEU A 265 -20.80 15.63 4.79
N ILE A 266 -20.88 16.92 5.13
CA ILE A 266 -20.45 18.04 4.28
C ILE A 266 -19.65 19.04 5.12
N PRO A 267 -18.47 18.67 5.64
CA PRO A 267 -17.69 19.55 6.50
C PRO A 267 -17.07 20.69 5.69
N LEU A 268 -16.81 21.82 6.34
CA LEU A 268 -15.94 22.86 5.78
C LEU A 268 -14.56 22.28 5.44
N SER A 269 -13.92 22.80 4.40
CA SER A 269 -12.54 22.43 4.07
C SER A 269 -11.62 22.69 5.28
N PRO A 270 -10.50 21.95 5.43
CA PRO A 270 -9.58 22.17 6.54
C PRO A 270 -9.08 23.61 6.67
N LYS A 271 -8.80 24.29 5.55
CA LYS A 271 -8.38 25.71 5.51
C LYS A 271 -9.49 26.67 5.95
N ASP A 272 -10.73 26.38 5.61
CA ASP A 272 -11.87 27.27 5.86
C ASP A 272 -12.34 27.17 7.33
N SER A 273 -12.29 25.97 7.91
CA SER A 273 -12.66 25.77 9.32
C SER A 273 -11.58 26.19 10.31
N ALA A 274 -10.31 26.12 9.93
CA ALA A 274 -9.19 26.33 10.85
C ALA A 274 -9.18 27.69 11.56
N PRO A 275 -9.47 28.84 10.92
CA PRO A 275 -9.51 30.14 11.60
C PRO A 275 -10.49 30.19 12.78
N LEU A 276 -11.69 29.61 12.63
CA LEU A 276 -12.69 29.55 13.71
C LEU A 276 -12.15 28.79 14.92
N TYR A 277 -11.52 27.63 14.69
CA TYR A 277 -10.90 26.85 15.77
C TYR A 277 -9.78 27.63 16.47
N VAL A 278 -8.96 28.38 15.71
CA VAL A 278 -7.90 29.20 16.28
C VAL A 278 -8.47 30.33 17.15
N GLU A 279 -9.52 31.01 16.69
CA GLU A 279 -10.24 32.03 17.45
C GLU A 279 -10.81 31.45 18.77
N MET A 280 -11.56 30.34 18.68
CA MET A 280 -12.18 29.69 19.85
C MET A 280 -11.16 29.19 20.88
N MET A 281 -9.98 28.75 20.44
CA MET A 281 -8.87 28.35 21.32
C MET A 281 -8.09 29.55 21.89
N GLY A 282 -8.45 30.78 21.53
CA GLY A 282 -7.86 32.02 22.03
C GLY A 282 -6.54 32.39 21.36
N GLY A 283 -6.37 32.03 20.09
CA GLY A 283 -5.31 32.48 19.21
C GLY A 283 -4.02 31.65 19.23
N SER A 284 -3.15 31.94 18.26
CA SER A 284 -1.86 31.28 18.01
C SER A 284 -1.02 31.08 19.28
N VAL A 285 -0.89 32.11 20.12
CA VAL A 285 -0.07 32.07 21.35
C VAL A 285 -0.53 30.98 22.32
N LYS A 286 -1.84 30.86 22.54
CA LYS A 286 -2.39 29.85 23.47
C LYS A 286 -2.26 28.44 22.91
N ILE A 287 -2.53 28.26 21.62
CA ILE A 287 -2.38 26.97 20.95
C ILE A 287 -0.91 26.52 20.99
N MET A 288 0.02 27.42 20.69
CA MET A 288 1.46 27.11 20.75
C MET A 288 1.90 26.72 22.16
N ALA A 289 1.45 27.43 23.20
CA ALA A 289 1.76 27.08 24.58
C ALA A 289 1.20 25.70 24.95
N LYS A 290 -0.05 25.41 24.59
CA LYS A 290 -0.70 24.12 24.85
C LYS A 290 -0.08 22.97 24.06
N GLY A 291 0.23 23.19 22.78
CA GLY A 291 0.89 22.23 21.91
C GLY A 291 2.26 21.82 22.46
N LYS A 292 3.08 22.78 22.90
CA LYS A 292 4.36 22.51 23.57
C LYS A 292 4.18 21.74 24.88
N GLN A 293 3.15 22.07 25.66
CA GLN A 293 2.83 21.33 26.88
C GLN A 293 2.49 19.86 26.58
N LEU A 294 1.60 19.60 25.61
CA LEU A 294 1.21 18.25 25.20
C LEU A 294 2.38 17.46 24.62
N TYR A 295 3.21 18.10 23.79
CA TYR A 295 4.44 17.51 23.28
C TYR A 295 5.37 17.04 24.41
N LYS A 296 5.63 17.90 25.41
CA LYS A 296 6.46 17.54 26.59
C LYS A 296 5.87 16.40 27.43
N GLN A 297 4.55 16.18 27.35
CA GLN A 297 3.86 15.08 28.02
C GLN A 297 3.86 13.78 27.21
N GLY A 298 4.41 13.77 25.98
CA GLY A 298 4.33 12.65 25.06
C GLY A 298 2.95 12.47 24.40
N LYS A 299 2.04 13.44 24.55
CA LYS A 299 0.67 13.43 24.01
C LYS A 299 0.65 13.92 22.57
N TYR A 300 1.36 13.22 21.70
CA TYR A 300 1.66 13.68 20.34
C TYR A 300 0.42 13.74 19.45
N ARG A 301 -0.55 12.81 19.60
CA ARG A 301 -1.76 12.81 18.78
C ARG A 301 -2.67 13.99 19.11
N GLU A 302 -2.79 14.33 20.39
CA GLU A 302 -3.54 15.49 20.86
C GLU A 302 -2.85 16.81 20.49
N ALA A 303 -1.52 16.85 20.58
CA ALA A 303 -0.74 18.01 20.13
C ALA A 303 -0.90 18.22 18.62
N MET A 304 -0.83 17.13 17.83
CA MET A 304 -1.04 17.15 16.38
C MET A 304 -2.39 17.76 16.02
N GLU A 305 -3.47 17.36 16.70
CA GLU A 305 -4.83 17.82 16.39
C GLU A 305 -4.96 19.34 16.45
N ILE A 306 -4.46 19.97 17.52
CA ILE A 306 -4.59 21.42 17.71
C ILE A 306 -3.56 22.23 16.92
N VAL A 307 -2.31 21.74 16.81
CA VAL A 307 -1.24 22.47 16.11
C VAL A 307 -1.46 22.39 14.58
N ASN A 308 -1.99 21.29 14.06
CA ASN A 308 -2.36 21.18 12.66
C ASN A 308 -3.45 22.20 12.26
N LYS A 309 -4.46 22.44 13.12
CA LYS A 309 -5.44 23.50 12.88
C LYS A 309 -4.77 24.88 12.80
N LEU A 310 -3.81 25.16 13.67
CA LEU A 310 -3.05 26.41 13.60
C LEU A 310 -2.26 26.55 12.30
N VAL A 311 -1.58 25.50 11.84
CA VAL A 311 -0.84 25.53 10.56
C VAL A 311 -1.77 25.74 9.36
N TYR A 312 -2.98 25.17 9.37
CA TYR A 312 -3.98 25.44 8.34
C TYR A 312 -4.46 26.90 8.33
N ALA A 313 -4.68 27.49 9.51
CA ALA A 313 -5.12 28.89 9.64
C ALA A 313 -4.00 29.89 9.33
N GLU A 314 -2.76 29.59 9.75
CA GLU A 314 -1.60 30.45 9.65
C GLU A 314 -0.44 29.73 8.91
N PRO A 315 -0.55 29.47 7.59
CA PRO A 315 0.44 28.66 6.85
C PRO A 315 1.86 29.27 6.80
N ASN A 316 1.96 30.58 7.06
CA ASN A 316 3.23 31.31 7.12
C ASN A 316 3.84 31.33 8.55
N ASN A 317 3.16 30.78 9.56
CA ASN A 317 3.69 30.69 10.92
C ASN A 317 4.75 29.59 11.02
N ALA A 318 6.02 29.99 10.90
CA ALA A 318 7.16 29.07 10.94
C ALA A 318 7.22 28.29 12.27
N ALA A 319 6.99 28.96 13.41
CA ALA A 319 7.05 28.32 14.72
C ALA A 319 5.99 27.22 14.91
N ALA A 320 4.78 27.42 14.36
CA ALA A 320 3.73 26.39 14.38
C ALA A 320 4.08 25.19 13.49
N LYS A 321 4.66 25.44 12.31
CA LYS A 321 5.15 24.39 11.41
C LYS A 321 6.27 23.57 12.05
N ASP A 322 7.23 24.22 12.69
CA ASP A 322 8.33 23.55 13.40
C ASP A 322 7.81 22.66 14.53
N LEU A 323 6.88 23.17 15.35
CA LEU A 323 6.27 22.37 16.42
C LEU A 323 5.48 21.18 15.86
N LEU A 324 4.72 21.37 14.77
CA LEU A 324 4.00 20.27 14.13
C LEU A 324 4.97 19.22 13.55
N ALA A 325 6.10 19.66 12.99
CA ALA A 325 7.14 18.78 12.50
C ALA A 325 7.75 17.95 13.63
N ASP A 326 8.06 18.56 14.79
CA ASP A 326 8.55 17.84 15.97
C ASP A 326 7.53 16.77 16.43
N ILE A 327 6.24 17.11 16.43
CA ILE A 327 5.15 16.19 16.79
C ILE A 327 5.08 15.02 15.81
N PHE A 328 5.07 15.28 14.51
CA PHE A 328 5.07 14.24 13.49
C PHE A 328 6.29 13.35 13.57
N GLU A 329 7.46 13.91 13.83
CA GLU A 329 8.71 13.16 13.98
C GLU A 329 8.62 12.14 15.13
N GLN A 330 8.13 12.56 16.29
CA GLN A 330 7.93 11.66 17.43
C GLN A 330 6.89 10.58 17.16
N ILE A 331 5.81 10.89 16.44
CA ILE A 331 4.84 9.88 16.00
C ILE A 331 5.53 8.89 15.06
N GLY A 332 6.25 9.37 14.04
CA GLY A 332 6.96 8.54 13.06
C GLY A 332 7.97 7.61 13.72
N TYR A 333 8.69 8.06 14.75
CA TYR A 333 9.66 7.24 15.49
C TYR A 333 9.03 6.07 16.23
N GLN A 334 7.75 6.14 16.59
CA GLN A 334 7.03 5.10 17.31
C GLN A 334 6.32 4.10 16.40
N LYS A 335 6.34 4.32 15.07
CA LYS A 335 5.64 3.45 14.12
C LYS A 335 6.51 2.29 13.67
N GLU A 336 5.99 1.09 13.90
CA GLU A 336 6.56 -0.17 13.41
C GLU A 336 6.47 -0.24 11.88
N SER A 337 5.36 0.23 11.29
CA SER A 337 5.19 0.29 9.84
C SER A 337 6.08 1.36 9.20
N PRO A 338 7.04 1.02 8.32
CA PRO A 338 7.82 2.02 7.61
C PRO A 338 6.96 2.92 6.72
N SER A 339 5.86 2.42 6.15
CA SER A 339 4.92 3.22 5.36
C SER A 339 4.32 4.38 6.18
N VAL A 340 3.90 4.09 7.41
CA VAL A 340 3.33 5.10 8.32
C VAL A 340 4.43 6.00 8.86
N ARG A 341 5.58 5.44 9.27
CA ARG A 341 6.75 6.20 9.71
C ARG A 341 7.17 7.23 8.66
N ASN A 342 7.42 6.77 7.43
CA ASN A 342 7.90 7.61 6.34
C ASN A 342 6.89 8.71 6.01
N SER A 343 5.58 8.44 6.12
CA SER A 343 4.55 9.45 5.89
C SER A 343 4.64 10.61 6.89
N PHE A 344 4.81 10.30 8.17
CA PHE A 344 5.00 11.31 9.21
C PHE A 344 6.34 12.05 9.06
N LEU A 345 7.43 11.34 8.80
CA LEU A 345 8.75 11.96 8.63
C LEU A 345 8.84 12.81 7.36
N GLY A 346 8.19 12.40 6.28
CA GLY A 346 8.05 13.18 5.05
C GLY A 346 7.30 14.48 5.29
N ALA A 347 6.19 14.42 6.05
CA ALA A 347 5.44 15.62 6.43
C ALA A 347 6.24 16.55 7.35
N ALA A 348 6.97 16.01 8.33
CA ALA A 348 7.86 16.79 9.19
C ALA A 348 8.97 17.47 8.38
N TYR A 349 9.56 16.76 7.41
CA TYR A 349 10.57 17.33 6.52
C TYR A 349 10.01 18.51 5.73
N GLU A 350 8.84 18.36 5.11
CA GLU A 350 8.26 19.40 4.27
C GLU A 350 7.79 20.63 5.06
N LEU A 351 7.31 20.45 6.29
CA LEU A 351 6.96 21.56 7.17
C LEU A 351 8.17 22.48 7.47
N ARG A 352 9.36 21.89 7.59
CA ARG A 352 10.62 22.60 7.90
C ARG A 352 11.34 23.14 6.67
N HIS A 353 11.32 22.40 5.56
CA HIS A 353 12.21 22.66 4.41
C HIS A 353 11.46 22.89 3.09
N GLY A 354 10.15 22.70 3.05
CA GLY A 354 9.40 22.57 1.80
C GLY A 354 9.65 21.24 1.10
N MET A 355 9.21 21.13 -0.16
CA MET A 355 9.31 19.87 -0.90
C MET A 355 10.77 19.44 -1.11
N PRO A 356 11.13 18.18 -0.81
CA PRO A 356 12.46 17.69 -1.08
C PRO A 356 12.76 17.65 -2.58
N SER A 357 14.02 17.89 -2.94
CA SER A 357 14.53 17.79 -4.31
C SER A 357 15.40 16.53 -4.47
N GLY A 358 15.46 15.98 -5.69
CA GLY A 358 16.28 14.80 -5.98
C GLY A 358 15.77 13.98 -7.16
N ALA A 359 16.44 12.86 -7.42
CA ALA A 359 15.99 11.90 -8.42
C ALA A 359 14.77 11.14 -7.88
N SER A 360 13.65 11.27 -8.58
CA SER A 360 12.39 10.66 -8.18
C SER A 360 12.06 9.44 -9.02
N PRO A 361 11.45 8.40 -8.41
CA PRO A 361 10.86 7.31 -9.17
C PRO A 361 9.80 7.85 -10.15
N LYS A 362 9.78 7.28 -11.36
CA LYS A 362 8.75 7.56 -12.35
C LYS A 362 7.73 6.45 -12.35
N THR A 363 6.45 6.82 -12.32
CA THR A 363 5.30 5.90 -12.38
C THR A 363 4.76 5.76 -13.81
N ASN A 364 5.31 6.51 -14.77
CA ASN A 364 4.94 6.48 -16.17
C ASN A 364 6.17 6.54 -17.10
N GLY A 365 5.96 6.19 -18.36
CA GLY A 365 6.98 6.18 -19.40
C GLY A 365 6.38 5.95 -20.79
N PRO A 366 7.20 5.99 -21.86
CA PRO A 366 6.74 5.81 -23.23
C PRO A 366 5.96 4.50 -23.46
N ASP A 367 6.36 3.42 -22.77
CA ASP A 367 5.65 2.14 -22.88
C ASP A 367 4.26 2.18 -22.26
N MET A 368 4.10 2.86 -21.11
CA MET A 368 2.79 3.01 -20.49
C MET A 368 1.82 3.75 -21.41
N ILE A 369 2.32 4.75 -22.15
CA ILE A 369 1.53 5.50 -23.15
C ILE A 369 1.18 4.60 -24.34
N ARG A 370 2.16 3.85 -24.86
CA ARG A 370 1.94 2.92 -25.98
C ARG A 370 0.97 1.78 -25.64
N ALA A 371 0.94 1.37 -24.37
CA ALA A 371 0.06 0.35 -23.84
C ALA A 371 -1.37 0.84 -23.57
N MET A 372 -1.64 2.15 -23.65
CA MET A 372 -3.00 2.67 -23.46
C MET A 372 -3.88 2.25 -24.64
N THR A 373 -5.05 1.71 -24.32
CA THR A 373 -6.13 1.64 -25.31
C THR A 373 -6.56 3.06 -25.71
N THR A 374 -7.14 3.21 -26.90
CA THR A 374 -7.71 4.50 -27.35
C THR A 374 -8.70 5.06 -26.33
N GLU A 375 -9.51 4.19 -25.71
CA GLU A 375 -10.46 4.58 -24.66
C GLU A 375 -9.75 5.15 -23.42
N LEU A 376 -8.75 4.45 -22.88
CA LEU A 376 -7.97 4.92 -21.73
C LEU A 376 -7.31 6.28 -22.01
N TRP A 377 -6.78 6.46 -23.22
CA TRP A 377 -6.17 7.71 -23.64
C TRP A 377 -7.20 8.86 -23.71
N LEU A 378 -8.37 8.63 -24.31
CA LEU A 378 -9.44 9.62 -24.36
C LEU A 378 -9.97 9.97 -22.97
N ASN A 379 -10.10 9.00 -22.07
CA ASN A 379 -10.49 9.22 -20.68
C ASN A 379 -9.44 10.04 -19.93
N ALA A 380 -8.14 9.75 -20.12
CA ALA A 380 -7.06 10.55 -19.54
C ALA A 380 -7.08 12.00 -20.03
N LEU A 381 -7.35 12.23 -21.32
CA LEU A 381 -7.54 13.57 -21.86
C LEU A 381 -8.74 14.28 -21.21
N ALA A 382 -9.89 13.59 -21.11
CA ALA A 382 -11.08 14.15 -20.49
C ALA A 382 -10.83 14.55 -19.02
N ILE A 383 -10.06 13.77 -18.26
CA ILE A 383 -9.64 14.09 -16.89
C ILE A 383 -8.75 15.36 -16.85
N SER A 384 -7.95 15.59 -17.90
CA SER A 384 -7.02 16.73 -17.98
C SER A 384 -7.64 18.02 -18.50
N MET A 385 -8.90 17.99 -18.98
CA MET A 385 -9.56 19.17 -19.52
C MET A 385 -9.90 20.18 -18.42
N ASP A 386 -9.60 21.46 -18.68
CA ASP A 386 -10.13 22.58 -17.92
C ASP A 386 -11.56 22.87 -18.42
N SER A 387 -12.54 22.79 -17.52
CA SER A 387 -13.98 22.80 -17.85
C SER A 387 -14.61 24.18 -17.81
#